data_AF-A0A965N972-F1
#
_entry.id   AF-A0A965N972-F1
#
_cell.length_a   1.000
_cell.length_b   1.000
_cell.length_c   1.000
_cell.angle_alpha   90.00
_cell.angle_beta   90.00
_cell.angle_gamma   90.00
#
_symmetry.space_group_name_H-M   'P 1'
#
loop_
_entity.id
_entity.type
_entity.pdbx_description
1 polymer ?
#
loop_
_entity_poly.entity_id
_entity_poly.type
_entity_poly.pdbx_seq_one_letter_code
_entity_poly.pdbx_strand_id
1 'polypeptide(L)'
;QEVRVPVTSLCPCSKKISDYGAHNQRSLISMKTKINQAMPIERLIDIAENAASCQLWGLLKRPDEKYVTEYAYDNPKFVEDLVRDIAVQLQKMPEVSYYEVSSENFESIHNHSAYAWLCGPQQ
;
A
#
# COMPACT_ATOMS: atom_id res chain seq x y z
N GLN A 1 -8.14 -7.64 -14.25
CA GLN A 1 -8.08 -8.34 -12.95
C GLN A 1 -8.33 -7.32 -11.85
N GLU A 2 -8.83 -7.76 -10.70
CA GLU A 2 -9.06 -6.90 -9.53
C GLU A 2 -8.53 -7.59 -8.28
N VAL A 3 -7.78 -6.84 -7.46
CA VAL A 3 -7.28 -7.31 -6.16
C VAL A 3 -7.52 -6.25 -5.09
N ARG A 4 -7.74 -6.71 -3.86
CA ARG A 4 -7.82 -5.88 -2.66
C ARG A 4 -6.83 -6.44 -1.65
N VAL A 5 -5.78 -5.70 -1.37
CA VAL A 5 -4.63 -6.15 -0.57
C VAL A 5 -4.58 -5.35 0.72
N PRO A 6 -4.82 -5.98 1.89
CA PRO A 6 -4.69 -5.31 3.16
C PRO A 6 -3.21 -5.18 3.54
N VAL A 7 -2.80 -3.98 3.94
CA VAL A 7 -1.42 -3.65 4.33
C VAL A 7 -1.39 -2.81 5.60
N THR A 8 -0.20 -2.64 6.17
CA THR A 8 0.03 -1.62 7.22
C THR A 8 0.59 -0.35 6.56
N SER A 9 0.00 0.80 6.91
CA SER A 9 0.58 2.10 6.61
C SER A 9 0.97 2.81 7.91
N LEU A 10 2.10 3.51 7.89
CA LEU A 10 2.57 4.32 9.01
C LEU A 10 2.75 5.76 8.55
N CYS A 11 2.20 6.69 9.33
CA CYS A 11 2.09 8.08 8.91
C CYS A 11 3.43 8.83 9.01
N PRO A 12 3.98 9.35 7.90
CA PRO A 12 5.21 10.15 7.93
C PRO A 12 5.06 11.43 8.75
N CYS A 13 3.87 12.04 8.74
CA CYS A 13 3.58 13.25 9.52
C CYS A 13 3.74 13.00 11.01
N SER A 14 3.08 11.96 11.53
CA SER A 14 3.14 11.61 12.95
C SER A 14 4.56 11.30 13.41
N LYS A 15 5.32 10.51 12.64
CA LYS A 15 6.73 10.22 12.94
C LYS A 15 7.57 11.50 13.04
N LYS A 16 7.31 12.49 12.16
CA LYS A 16 8.10 13.72 12.10
C LYS A 16 7.86 14.67 13.27
N ILE A 17 6.62 14.71 13.80
CA ILE A 17 6.22 15.70 14.81
C ILE A 17 6.25 15.16 16.25
N SER A 18 6.36 13.85 16.44
CA SER A 18 6.37 13.21 17.75
C SER A 18 7.80 12.82 18.16
N ASP A 19 8.16 13.05 19.43
CA ASP A 19 9.47 12.67 19.98
C ASP A 19 9.68 11.14 19.98
N TYR A 20 8.59 10.37 20.05
CA TYR A 20 8.59 8.92 20.03
C TYR A 20 7.30 8.37 19.41
N GLY A 21 7.44 7.23 18.73
CA GLY A 21 6.33 6.55 18.08
C GLY A 21 5.80 7.28 16.85
N ALA A 22 4.82 6.65 16.21
CA ALA A 22 4.05 7.20 15.11
C ALA A 22 2.77 6.40 14.98
N HIS A 23 1.64 7.04 14.67
CA HIS A 23 0.43 6.27 14.42
C HIS A 23 0.55 5.47 13.11
N ASN A 24 -0.03 4.28 13.15
CA ASN A 24 -0.13 3.38 12.02
C ASN A 24 -1.51 2.72 12.04
N GLN A 25 -1.92 2.23 10.88
CA GLN A 25 -3.23 1.67 10.70
C GLN A 25 -3.23 0.61 9.60
N ARG A 26 -4.30 -0.19 9.59
CA ARG A 26 -4.61 -1.01 8.43
C ARG A 26 -5.03 -0.09 7.29
N SER A 27 -4.49 -0.38 6.12
CA SER A 27 -4.92 0.21 4.86
C SER A 27 -5.39 -0.87 3.92
N LEU A 28 -6.27 -0.51 3.00
CA LEU A 28 -6.73 -1.39 1.93
C LEU A 28 -6.38 -0.77 0.58
N ILE A 29 -5.44 -1.42 -0.11
CA ILE A 29 -5.07 -1.06 -1.47
C ILE A 29 -5.97 -1.85 -2.42
N SER A 30 -6.67 -1.16 -3.31
CA SER A 30 -7.48 -1.78 -4.36
C SER A 30 -6.90 -1.45 -5.72
N MET A 31 -6.65 -2.48 -6.52
CA MET A 31 -6.13 -2.34 -7.88
C MET A 31 -7.05 -3.02 -8.86
N LYS A 32 -7.57 -2.27 -9.83
CA LYS A 32 -8.27 -2.78 -11.01
C LYS A 32 -7.37 -2.57 -12.21
N THR A 33 -7.05 -3.62 -12.94
CA THR A 33 -6.14 -3.58 -14.09
C THR A 33 -6.76 -4.22 -15.32
N LYS A 34 -6.53 -3.64 -16.50
CA LYS A 34 -6.74 -4.32 -17.78
C LYS A 34 -5.40 -4.91 -18.19
N ILE A 35 -5.37 -6.23 -18.37
CA ILE A 35 -4.14 -6.97 -18.65
C ILE A 35 -4.30 -7.63 -20.02
N ASN A 36 -3.35 -7.39 -20.91
CA ASN A 36 -3.38 -7.86 -22.29
C ASN A 36 -2.63 -9.18 -22.50
N GLN A 37 -1.84 -9.63 -21.52
CA GLN A 37 -1.04 -10.86 -21.56
C GLN A 37 -1.25 -11.68 -20.30
N ALA A 38 -0.87 -12.97 -20.31
CA ALA A 38 -0.99 -13.80 -19.12
C ALA A 38 -0.10 -13.25 -17.99
N MET A 39 -0.72 -12.84 -16.88
CA MET A 39 -0.02 -12.32 -15.70
C MET A 39 -0.66 -12.91 -14.43
N PRO A 40 0.14 -13.50 -13.53
CA PRO A 40 -0.35 -14.03 -12.26
C PRO A 40 -0.88 -12.91 -11.36
N ILE A 41 -1.91 -13.21 -10.58
CA ILE A 41 -2.55 -12.24 -9.68
C ILE A 41 -1.63 -11.84 -8.54
N GLU A 42 -0.76 -12.76 -8.13
CA GLU A 42 0.29 -12.60 -7.13
C GLU A 42 1.22 -11.43 -7.49
N ARG A 43 1.42 -11.15 -8.78
CA ARG A 43 2.24 -10.02 -9.19
C ARG A 43 1.65 -8.67 -8.77
N LEU A 44 0.32 -8.55 -8.80
CA LEU A 44 -0.36 -7.36 -8.28
C LEU A 44 -0.24 -7.29 -6.76
N ILE A 45 -0.37 -8.43 -6.07
CA ILE A 45 -0.21 -8.51 -4.61
C ILE A 45 1.18 -8.03 -4.19
N ASP A 46 2.23 -8.56 -4.83
CA ASP A 46 3.62 -8.15 -4.60
C ASP A 46 3.81 -6.64 -4.77
N ILE A 47 3.18 -6.03 -5.78
CA ILE A 47 3.30 -4.59 -6.03
C ILE A 47 2.67 -3.78 -4.89
N ALA A 48 1.50 -4.18 -4.39
CA ALA A 48 0.88 -3.51 -3.25
C ALA A 48 1.70 -3.69 -1.95
N GLU A 49 2.15 -4.91 -1.68
CA GLU A 49 2.92 -5.24 -0.47
C GLU A 49 4.28 -4.53 -0.43
N ASN A 50 4.97 -4.43 -1.57
CA ASN A 50 6.25 -3.73 -1.69
C ASN A 50 6.11 -2.20 -1.61
N ALA A 51 4.95 -1.64 -1.99
CA ALA A 51 4.70 -0.19 -1.91
C ALA A 51 4.29 0.26 -0.50
N ALA A 52 3.74 -0.64 0.32
CA ALA A 52 3.27 -0.35 1.67
C ALA A 52 4.41 -0.05 2.66
N SER A 53 4.07 0.53 3.82
CA SER A 53 5.03 0.66 4.92
C SER A 53 5.47 -0.72 5.42
N CYS A 54 4.53 -1.66 5.52
CA CYS A 54 4.82 -3.08 5.71
C CYS A 54 3.63 -3.92 5.24
N GLN A 55 3.91 -5.11 4.70
CA GLN A 55 2.90 -6.13 4.41
C GLN A 55 2.34 -6.77 5.69
N LEU A 56 1.26 -7.53 5.56
CA LEU A 56 0.65 -8.27 6.68
C LEU A 56 1.13 -9.72 6.73
N TRP A 57 1.20 -10.24 7.94
CA TRP A 57 1.51 -11.64 8.23
C TRP A 57 0.43 -12.21 9.16
N GLY A 58 -0.04 -13.42 8.87
CA GLY A 58 -1.12 -14.03 9.67
C GLY A 58 -0.68 -14.44 11.08
N LEU A 59 0.61 -14.76 11.26
CA LEU A 59 1.19 -15.15 12.55
C LEU A 59 2.59 -14.58 12.66
N LEU A 60 2.85 -13.86 13.75
CA LEU A 60 4.16 -13.28 14.07
C LEU A 60 4.63 -13.80 15.42
N LYS A 61 5.91 -14.17 15.53
CA LYS A 61 6.59 -14.35 16.82
C LYS A 61 7.20 -13.02 17.26
N ARG A 62 7.69 -12.95 18.50
CA ARG A 62 8.29 -11.71 19.04
C ARG A 62 9.40 -11.12 18.15
N PRO A 63 10.34 -11.90 17.59
CA PRO A 63 11.36 -11.36 16.68
C PRO A 63 10.75 -10.78 15.40
N ASP A 64 9.70 -11.43 14.88
CA ASP A 64 9.02 -10.99 13.66
C ASP A 64 8.23 -9.70 13.91
N GLU A 65 7.53 -9.63 15.05
CA GLU A 65 6.79 -8.44 15.48
C GLU A 65 7.72 -7.23 15.66
N LYS A 66 8.90 -7.44 16.24
CA LYS A 66 9.95 -6.42 16.32
C LYS A 66 10.31 -5.94 14.91
N TYR A 67 10.63 -6.88 14.01
CA TYR A 67 11.04 -6.55 12.64
C TYR A 67 9.98 -5.75 11.89
N VAL A 68 8.73 -6.20 11.85
CA VAL A 68 7.68 -5.49 11.08
C VAL A 68 7.37 -4.11 11.66
N THR A 69 7.51 -3.94 12.97
CA THR A 69 7.31 -2.65 13.64
C THR A 69 8.41 -1.66 13.24
N GLU A 70 9.67 -2.06 13.32
CA GLU A 70 10.82 -1.24 12.93
C GLU A 70 10.81 -0.96 11.42
N TYR A 71 10.52 -1.98 10.60
CA TYR A 71 10.44 -1.86 9.15
C TYR A 71 9.37 -0.85 8.71
N ALA A 72 8.16 -0.92 9.26
CA ALA A 72 7.10 0.04 8.97
C ALA A 72 7.46 1.46 9.44
N TYR A 73 8.12 1.56 10.60
CA TYR A 73 8.56 2.84 11.15
C TYR A 73 9.58 3.52 10.23
N ASP A 74 10.49 2.75 9.62
CA ASP A 74 11.52 3.27 8.72
C ASP A 74 11.03 3.54 7.30
N ASN A 75 9.88 2.96 6.91
CA ASN A 75 9.26 3.14 5.60
C ASN A 75 7.86 3.79 5.69
N PRO A 76 7.71 4.98 6.31
CA PRO A 76 6.42 5.61 6.45
C PRO A 76 5.90 6.10 5.08
N LYS A 77 4.59 5.98 4.85
CA LYS A 77 3.93 6.37 3.58
C LYS A 77 2.58 7.03 3.82
N PHE A 78 2.33 8.16 3.16
CA PHE A 78 0.98 8.70 3.08
C PHE A 78 0.11 7.89 2.13
N VAL A 79 -1.21 8.08 2.20
CA VAL A 79 -2.16 7.41 1.30
C VAL A 79 -1.89 7.78 -0.17
N GLU A 80 -1.44 8.99 -0.43
CA GLU A 80 -1.05 9.47 -1.77
C GLU A 80 0.26 8.84 -2.26
N ASP A 81 1.18 8.54 -1.35
CA ASP A 81 2.45 7.90 -1.72
C ASP A 81 2.22 6.46 -2.17
N LEU A 82 1.35 5.73 -1.46
CA LEU A 82 0.97 4.35 -1.79
C LEU A 82 0.44 4.26 -3.23
N VAL A 83 -0.53 5.10 -3.58
CA VAL A 83 -1.12 5.06 -4.93
C VAL A 83 -0.10 5.47 -5.99
N ARG A 84 0.77 6.46 -5.73
CA ARG A 84 1.79 6.91 -6.68
C ARG A 84 2.85 5.84 -6.94
N ASP A 85 3.36 5.21 -5.90
CA ASP A 85 4.40 4.18 -6.01
C ASP A 85 3.90 2.98 -6.82
N ILE A 86 2.66 2.55 -6.56
CA ILE A 86 2.01 1.49 -7.33
C ILE A 86 1.80 1.90 -8.79
N ALA A 87 1.31 3.13 -9.03
CA ALA A 87 1.11 3.64 -10.38
C ALA A 87 2.40 3.62 -11.21
N VAL A 88 3.52 4.06 -10.61
CA VAL A 88 4.83 4.06 -11.24
C VAL A 88 5.28 2.64 -11.61
N GLN A 89 4.96 1.64 -10.79
CA GLN A 89 5.26 0.24 -11.12
C GLN A 89 4.37 -0.27 -12.25
N LEU A 90 3.05 -0.07 -12.16
CA LEU A 90 2.09 -0.51 -13.17
C LEU A 90 2.35 0.13 -14.54
N GLN A 91 2.77 1.39 -14.58
CA GLN A 91 3.09 2.09 -15.82
C GLN A 91 4.32 1.51 -16.55
N LYS A 92 5.23 0.83 -15.83
CA LYS A 92 6.41 0.17 -16.41
C LYS A 92 6.09 -1.23 -16.96
N MET A 93 4.88 -1.73 -16.73
CA MET A 93 4.48 -3.09 -17.11
C MET A 93 3.77 -3.07 -18.47
N PRO A 94 4.39 -3.60 -19.56
CA PRO A 94 3.77 -3.60 -20.88
C PRO A 94 2.49 -4.46 -20.97
N GLU A 95 2.29 -5.36 -20.02
CA GLU A 95 1.11 -6.21 -19.94
C GLU A 95 -0.13 -5.45 -19.45
N VAL A 96 0.05 -4.33 -18.73
CA VAL A 96 -1.01 -3.53 -18.12
C VAL A 96 -1.38 -2.37 -19.05
N SER A 97 -2.57 -2.45 -19.65
CA SER A 97 -3.08 -1.45 -20.60
C SER A 97 -4.03 -0.43 -20.01
N TYR A 98 -4.40 -0.60 -18.74
CA TYR A 98 -5.17 0.35 -17.93
C TYR A 98 -5.08 -0.06 -16.47
N TYR A 99 -5.11 0.92 -15.58
CA TYR A 99 -5.25 0.66 -14.16
C TYR A 99 -6.01 1.75 -13.41
N GLU A 100 -6.69 1.33 -12.35
CA GLU A 100 -7.17 2.17 -11.25
C GLU A 100 -6.55 1.66 -9.97
N VAL A 101 -5.98 2.56 -9.19
CA VAL A 101 -5.38 2.26 -7.89
C VAL A 101 -6.02 3.17 -6.87
N SER A 102 -6.56 2.59 -5.80
CA SER A 102 -6.92 3.33 -4.60
C SER A 102 -6.25 2.77 -3.37
N SER A 103 -6.06 3.65 -2.39
CA SER A 103 -5.69 3.29 -1.04
C SER A 103 -6.68 3.94 -0.09
N GLU A 104 -7.23 3.15 0.83
CA GLU A 104 -8.06 3.61 1.94
C GLU A 104 -7.33 3.31 3.24
N ASN A 105 -7.01 4.33 4.02
CA ASN A 105 -6.43 4.19 5.35
C ASN A 105 -7.53 4.31 6.39
N PHE A 106 -7.75 3.26 7.18
CA PHE A 106 -8.69 3.28 8.31
C PHE A 106 -8.01 3.96 9.50
N GLU A 107 -8.02 5.30 9.50
CA GLU A 107 -7.23 6.12 10.42
C GLU A 107 -7.38 5.70 11.89
N SER A 108 -6.28 5.41 12.56
CA SER A 108 -6.29 4.94 13.95
C SER A 108 -6.68 6.04 14.96
N ILE A 109 -6.60 7.30 14.55
CA ILE A 109 -6.84 8.48 15.40
C ILE A 109 -8.10 9.26 15.01
N HIS A 110 -8.80 8.84 13.95
CA HIS A 110 -9.99 9.50 13.42
C HIS A 110 -11.08 8.48 13.10
N ASN A 111 -12.35 8.88 13.16
CA ASN A 111 -13.48 8.01 12.82
C ASN A 111 -13.92 8.16 11.34
N HIS A 112 -12.96 8.38 10.45
CA HIS A 112 -13.15 8.45 9.00
C HIS A 112 -11.87 7.99 8.30
N SER A 113 -12.01 7.53 7.05
CA SER A 113 -10.86 7.08 6.27
C SER A 113 -10.17 8.25 5.56
N ALA A 114 -8.85 8.18 5.46
CA ALA A 114 -8.12 8.93 4.42
C ALA A 114 -8.10 8.10 3.14
N TYR A 115 -8.37 8.75 2.00
CA TYR A 115 -8.53 8.05 0.72
C TYR A 115 -7.81 8.78 -0.40
N ALA A 116 -7.06 8.03 -1.20
CA ALA A 116 -6.52 8.50 -2.47
C ALA A 116 -6.85 7.50 -3.58
N TRP A 117 -7.02 8.03 -4.78
CA TRP A 117 -7.27 7.25 -5.98
C TRP A 117 -6.62 7.93 -7.17
N LEU A 118 -6.10 7.11 -8.08
CA LEU A 118 -5.65 7.56 -9.40
C LEU A 118 -5.91 6.47 -10.43
N CYS A 119 -5.95 6.89 -11.69
CA CYS A 119 -5.96 6.00 -12.83
C CYS A 119 -4.85 6.36 -13.82
N GLY A 120 -4.38 5.37 -14.56
CA GLY A 120 -3.41 5.51 -15.65
C GLY A 120 -3.96 4.88 -16.93
N PRO A 121 -3.34 5.18 -18.08
CA PRO A 121 -4.03 5.30 -19.36
C PRO A 121 -4.69 4.00 -19.83
N GLN A 122 -5.86 4.17 -20.45
CA GLN A 122 -6.37 3.40 -21.59
C GLN A 122 -5.78 4.05 -22.85
N GLN A 123 -4.81 3.42 -23.52
CA GLN A 123 -4.53 3.72 -24.93
C GLN A 123 -5.38 2.80 -25.81
#